data_AF-A0A254SS32-F1
#
_entry.id   AF-A0A254SS32-F1
#
_cell.length_a   1.000
_cell.length_b   1.000
_cell.length_c   1.000
_cell.angle_alpha   90.00
_cell.angle_beta   90.00
_cell.angle_gamma   90.00
#
_symmetry.space_group_name_H-M   'P 1'
#
loop_
_entity.id
_entity.type
_entity.pdbx_description
1 polymer ?
#
loop_
_entity_poly.entity_id
_entity_poly.type
_entity_poly.pdbx_seq_one_letter_code
_entity_poly.pdbx_strand_id
1 'polypeptide(L)'
;MWLLKQILIWLLFISGFVFAEWDGSTKEASVKDVDGVKYYVITSPEELAWFAEKVADGDSSINALLEKDIILGSDSLSVSSKNWIPIGSPLPSYKEGGLRSYEGIFDGQGHSVYGLKINTIFAGFFKVVGVQGVVKNLNLVNVDINVTGYSGCIVGECEKITIGTIAARNHGVIDNCTTSGKITSRGKVFAENIGGLVGTNFSKGVISNSVNNVNLDMGLEAYIGGITGYNYGKILNVVNNGSVTNKGEFASTSYVYVGGISGGVEGLLEGVVNTGNITVDVATDRDTGGMRHISAYVGGVSGFSMGSLKKCGNYGTVQVNVHRENASSSSTGVPSAIVGGIAGSSRSSVTDAFNLGNIISRAEGKSSFAGGVFGFSLADSVCIRNVYVSPYSISAEKNVAIIAASVTSSVFEVNESYANVETLKDLEYAVIRNDSARVLINVLDLQFAEFSSADFVKNLNTFNDSVEDRGVWELCGTFPGFTGFCEYSKMPTPIDTAKIDTSTTIVRSKFAHDMVRSGSRQVIYDALGHHVKTVKTPGTYFIRMNGVSQKVIAR
;
A
#
# COMPACT_ATOMS: atom_id res chain seq x y z
N MET A 1 -32.19 -23.29 45.84
CA MET A 1 -33.00 -22.15 45.36
C MET A 1 -32.17 -20.90 45.01
N TRP A 2 -31.12 -20.56 45.77
CA TRP A 2 -30.24 -19.42 45.48
C TRP A 2 -29.34 -19.62 44.25
N LEU A 3 -28.81 -20.83 44.05
CA LEU A 3 -28.03 -21.21 42.86
C LEU A 3 -28.86 -21.25 41.57
N LEU A 4 -30.14 -21.64 41.67
CA LEU A 4 -31.04 -21.74 40.50
C LEU A 4 -31.44 -20.35 39.97
N LYS A 5 -31.55 -19.34 40.85
CA LYS A 5 -31.78 -17.94 40.44
C LYS A 5 -30.56 -17.32 39.77
N GLN A 6 -29.33 -17.67 40.16
CA GLN A 6 -28.14 -17.19 39.47
C GLN A 6 -27.94 -17.84 38.10
N ILE A 7 -28.24 -19.14 37.94
CA ILE A 7 -28.19 -19.82 36.64
C ILE A 7 -29.25 -19.26 35.67
N LEU A 8 -30.44 -18.89 36.16
CA LEU A 8 -31.44 -18.19 35.33
C LEU A 8 -31.03 -16.76 34.95
N ILE A 9 -30.30 -16.04 35.80
CA ILE A 9 -29.77 -14.71 35.47
C ILE A 9 -28.64 -14.81 34.43
N TRP A 10 -27.79 -15.85 34.50
CA TRP A 10 -26.78 -16.11 33.46
C TRP A 10 -27.39 -16.63 32.14
N LEU A 11 -28.48 -17.40 32.17
CA LEU A 11 -29.22 -17.80 30.97
C LEU A 11 -30.05 -16.65 30.36
N LEU A 12 -30.47 -15.66 31.15
CA LEU A 12 -31.15 -14.45 30.68
C LEU A 12 -30.20 -13.40 30.06
N PHE A 13 -28.88 -13.52 30.30
CA PHE A 13 -27.86 -12.73 29.58
C PHE A 13 -27.30 -13.45 28.33
N ILE A 14 -27.75 -14.68 28.07
CA ILE A 14 -27.56 -15.40 26.79
C ILE A 14 -28.90 -15.45 26.03
N SER A 15 -29.79 -14.47 26.24
CA SER A 15 -30.69 -14.11 25.14
C SER A 15 -29.82 -13.37 24.13
N GLY A 16 -29.17 -14.13 23.24
CA GLY A 16 -28.74 -13.56 21.98
C GLY A 16 -29.96 -12.85 21.42
N PHE A 17 -29.93 -11.51 21.39
CA PHE A 17 -30.84 -10.79 20.56
C PHE A 17 -30.58 -11.34 19.16
N VAL A 18 -31.45 -12.23 18.70
CA VAL A 18 -31.47 -12.64 17.30
C VAL A 18 -31.90 -11.37 16.58
N PHE A 19 -30.91 -10.58 16.17
CA PHE A 19 -31.18 -9.45 15.30
C PHE A 19 -31.74 -10.05 14.01
N ALA A 20 -32.90 -9.55 13.58
CA ALA A 20 -33.34 -9.84 12.23
C ALA A 20 -32.30 -9.22 11.29
N GLU A 21 -31.76 -10.03 10.39
CA GLU A 21 -30.86 -9.54 9.36
C GLU A 21 -31.53 -8.44 8.55
N TRP A 22 -30.76 -7.40 8.19
CA TRP A 22 -31.29 -6.31 7.37
C TRP A 22 -31.76 -6.84 6.02
N ASP A 23 -33.02 -6.60 5.69
CA ASP A 23 -33.69 -7.15 4.52
C ASP A 23 -33.58 -6.25 3.27
N GLY A 24 -32.98 -5.07 3.40
CA GLY A 24 -32.89 -4.04 2.36
C GLY A 24 -33.89 -2.90 2.55
N SER A 25 -34.73 -2.92 3.58
CA SER A 25 -35.72 -1.87 3.85
C SER A 25 -35.09 -0.59 4.40
N THR A 26 -35.83 0.51 4.29
CA THR A 26 -35.43 1.84 4.77
C THR A 26 -36.47 2.42 5.73
N LYS A 27 -36.00 3.26 6.66
CA LYS A 27 -36.84 3.93 7.66
C LYS A 27 -36.28 5.32 7.92
N GLU A 28 -37.13 6.34 7.93
CA GLU A 28 -36.69 7.71 8.20
C GLU A 28 -36.05 7.84 9.59
N ALA A 29 -34.86 8.43 9.62
CA ALA A 29 -34.11 8.70 10.83
C ALA A 29 -34.68 9.92 11.56
N SER A 30 -34.68 9.87 12.89
CA SER A 30 -35.03 11.05 13.70
C SER A 30 -33.96 12.14 13.60
N VAL A 31 -34.32 13.39 13.90
CA VAL A 31 -33.40 14.53 13.86
C VAL A 31 -33.08 15.02 15.26
N LYS A 32 -31.81 15.33 15.50
CA LYS A 32 -31.30 15.95 16.73
C LYS A 32 -30.54 17.22 16.38
N ASP A 33 -30.71 18.25 17.20
CA ASP A 33 -29.92 19.48 17.13
C ASP A 33 -28.78 19.39 18.16
N VAL A 34 -27.55 19.62 17.70
CA VAL A 34 -26.35 19.68 18.53
C VAL A 34 -25.65 20.99 18.21
N ASP A 35 -25.68 21.92 19.17
CA ASP A 35 -25.07 23.25 19.04
C ASP A 35 -25.50 24.03 17.78
N GLY A 36 -26.76 23.93 17.38
CA GLY A 36 -27.33 24.59 16.21
C GLY A 36 -27.08 23.86 14.88
N VAL A 37 -26.47 22.68 14.92
CA VAL A 37 -26.26 21.81 13.76
C VAL A 37 -27.22 20.62 13.84
N LYS A 38 -27.98 20.40 12.76
CA LYS A 38 -28.91 19.28 12.66
C LYS A 38 -28.20 18.00 12.23
N TYR A 39 -28.50 16.91 12.92
CA TYR A 39 -28.03 15.57 12.65
C TYR A 39 -29.19 14.59 12.53
N TYR A 40 -29.13 13.69 11.57
CA TYR A 40 -29.95 12.49 11.56
C TYR A 40 -29.33 11.45 12.49
N VAL A 41 -30.14 10.95 13.41
CA VAL A 41 -29.73 9.95 14.41
C VAL A 41 -29.99 8.56 13.85
N ILE A 42 -28.93 7.79 13.70
CA ILE A 42 -28.93 6.44 13.13
C ILE A 42 -28.78 5.44 14.28
N THR A 43 -29.81 4.60 14.45
CA THR A 43 -29.86 3.55 15.47
C THR A 43 -30.20 2.17 14.92
N SER A 44 -30.50 2.07 13.62
CA SER A 44 -30.81 0.81 12.94
C SER A 44 -30.29 0.77 11.50
N PRO A 45 -30.16 -0.44 10.91
CA PRO A 45 -29.83 -0.62 9.50
C PRO A 45 -30.73 0.15 8.52
N GLU A 46 -32.03 0.19 8.81
CA GLU A 46 -33.03 0.82 7.94
C GLU A 46 -32.88 2.35 7.95
N GLU A 47 -32.53 2.94 9.09
CA GLU A 47 -32.22 4.37 9.24
C GLU A 47 -30.93 4.74 8.51
N LEU A 48 -29.92 3.86 8.57
CA LEU A 48 -28.68 4.03 7.83
C LEU A 48 -28.89 3.94 6.31
N ALA A 49 -29.68 2.97 5.84
CA ALA A 49 -30.01 2.82 4.44
C ALA A 49 -30.84 4.01 3.91
N TRP A 50 -31.82 4.49 4.68
CA TRP A 50 -32.56 5.71 4.35
C TRP A 50 -31.65 6.93 4.24
N PHE A 51 -30.69 7.09 5.14
CA PHE A 51 -29.71 8.18 5.07
C PHE A 51 -28.88 8.12 3.78
N ALA A 52 -28.45 6.92 3.38
CA ALA A 52 -27.74 6.71 2.12
C ALA A 52 -28.59 7.11 0.90
N GLU A 53 -29.88 6.78 0.89
CA GLU A 53 -30.84 7.20 -0.15
C GLU A 53 -30.98 8.72 -0.22
N LYS A 54 -31.09 9.42 0.92
CA LYS A 54 -31.16 10.89 0.95
C LYS A 54 -29.95 11.57 0.30
N VAL A 55 -28.74 11.08 0.60
CA VAL A 55 -27.51 11.59 -0.03
C VAL A 55 -27.51 11.27 -1.53
N ALA A 56 -27.93 10.07 -1.92
CA ALA A 56 -28.07 9.69 -3.32
C ALA A 56 -29.10 10.56 -4.07
N ASP A 57 -30.17 11.00 -3.40
CA ASP A 57 -31.22 11.88 -3.94
C ASP A 57 -30.82 13.35 -4.00
N GLY A 58 -29.72 13.73 -3.35
CA GLY A 58 -29.00 14.98 -3.61
C GLY A 58 -28.81 15.86 -2.40
N ASP A 59 -29.28 15.41 -1.24
CA ASP A 59 -29.08 16.09 0.02
C ASP A 59 -27.69 15.75 0.58
N SER A 60 -26.64 16.17 -0.14
CA SER A 60 -25.27 15.72 0.11
C SER A 60 -24.63 16.28 1.39
N SER A 61 -25.18 17.36 1.93
CA SER A 61 -24.65 18.08 3.10
C SER A 61 -25.31 17.70 4.42
N ILE A 62 -26.17 16.67 4.45
CA ILE A 62 -26.81 16.21 5.69
C ILE A 62 -25.80 15.54 6.61
N ASN A 63 -26.01 15.71 7.92
CA ASN A 63 -25.13 15.14 8.93
C ASN A 63 -25.77 13.91 9.58
N ALA A 64 -24.94 12.97 10.04
CA ALA A 64 -25.36 11.77 10.74
C ALA A 64 -24.61 11.59 12.06
N LEU A 65 -25.31 11.04 13.04
CA LEU A 65 -24.76 10.51 14.29
C LEU A 65 -25.17 9.04 14.43
N LEU A 66 -24.20 8.16 14.66
CA LEU A 66 -24.52 6.80 15.12
C LEU A 66 -24.68 6.87 16.64
N GLU A 67 -25.87 6.59 17.16
CA GLU A 67 -26.11 6.47 18.60
C GLU A 67 -26.18 5.00 19.06
N LYS A 68 -26.02 4.06 18.12
CA LYS A 68 -25.91 2.63 18.38
C LYS A 68 -25.01 1.94 17.36
N ASP A 69 -24.53 0.78 17.74
CA ASP A 69 -23.97 -0.19 16.82
C ASP A 69 -25.04 -0.65 15.81
N ILE A 70 -24.66 -0.75 14.55
CA ILE A 70 -25.53 -1.12 13.43
C ILE A 70 -25.11 -2.49 12.91
N ILE A 71 -26.02 -3.48 12.96
CA ILE A 71 -25.74 -4.85 12.54
C ILE A 71 -26.51 -5.14 11.26
N LEU A 72 -25.81 -5.29 10.13
CA LEU A 72 -26.43 -5.57 8.82
C LEU A 72 -26.64 -7.06 8.57
N GLY A 73 -25.83 -7.92 9.20
CA GLY A 73 -25.97 -9.38 9.16
C GLY A 73 -27.03 -9.90 10.13
N SER A 74 -27.17 -11.22 10.21
CA SER A 74 -27.99 -11.90 11.24
C SER A 74 -27.48 -11.65 12.66
N ASP A 75 -26.20 -11.31 12.80
CA ASP A 75 -25.52 -11.00 14.04
C ASP A 75 -24.24 -10.20 13.74
N SER A 76 -23.47 -9.85 14.77
CA SER A 76 -22.24 -9.06 14.61
C SER A 76 -21.08 -9.82 13.98
N LEU A 77 -21.18 -11.14 13.81
CA LEU A 77 -20.16 -12.00 13.21
C LEU A 77 -20.45 -12.32 11.74
N SER A 78 -21.70 -12.15 11.29
CA SER A 78 -22.13 -12.46 9.94
C SER A 78 -22.11 -11.24 9.02
N VAL A 79 -21.82 -11.50 7.75
CA VAL A 79 -21.93 -10.54 6.66
C VAL A 79 -23.37 -10.54 6.16
N SER A 80 -23.91 -9.36 5.81
CA SER A 80 -25.25 -9.23 5.25
C SER A 80 -25.41 -10.02 3.95
N SER A 81 -26.57 -10.61 3.73
CA SER A 81 -27.00 -11.20 2.46
C SER A 81 -27.25 -10.14 1.40
N LYS A 82 -27.57 -8.90 1.82
CA LYS A 82 -27.82 -7.75 0.95
C LYS A 82 -26.52 -7.00 0.67
N ASN A 83 -26.39 -6.50 -0.55
CA ASN A 83 -25.27 -5.63 -0.89
C ASN A 83 -25.55 -4.22 -0.37
N TRP A 84 -24.57 -3.65 0.32
CA TRP A 84 -24.54 -2.24 0.65
C TRP A 84 -24.36 -1.42 -0.63
N ILE A 85 -25.17 -0.36 -0.77
CA ILE A 85 -25.01 0.65 -1.80
C ILE A 85 -24.22 1.81 -1.18
N PRO A 86 -23.00 2.12 -1.67
CA PRO A 86 -22.17 3.18 -1.10
C PRO A 86 -22.91 4.52 -1.05
N ILE A 87 -22.79 5.24 0.07
CA ILE A 87 -23.38 6.58 0.26
C ILE A 87 -22.85 7.52 -0.83
N GLY A 88 -23.75 8.23 -1.52
CA GLY A 88 -23.42 9.10 -2.65
C GLY A 88 -23.37 8.40 -4.02
N SER A 89 -23.66 7.10 -4.11
CA SER A 89 -23.87 6.48 -5.43
C SER A 89 -25.18 6.98 -6.05
N PRO A 90 -25.19 7.45 -7.32
CA PRO A 90 -26.44 7.49 -8.05
C PRO A 90 -26.96 6.05 -8.23
N LEU A 91 -28.29 5.91 -8.20
CA LEU A 91 -29.02 4.71 -8.64
C LEU A 91 -28.61 4.30 -10.08
N PRO A 92 -28.93 3.08 -10.56
CA PRO A 92 -28.14 2.33 -11.57
C PRO A 92 -28.05 2.90 -13.01
N SER A 93 -28.41 4.16 -13.25
CA SER A 93 -28.17 4.86 -14.50
C SER A 93 -27.16 6.00 -14.31
N TYR A 94 -25.89 5.71 -14.60
CA TYR A 94 -24.77 6.67 -14.69
C TYR A 94 -24.99 7.84 -15.67
N LYS A 95 -26.08 7.83 -16.45
CA LYS A 95 -26.25 8.69 -17.64
C LYS A 95 -26.63 10.15 -17.38
N GLU A 96 -26.96 10.58 -16.15
CA GLU A 96 -27.49 11.94 -15.95
C GLU A 96 -26.93 12.75 -14.76
N GLY A 97 -25.91 12.28 -14.05
CA GLY A 97 -25.30 13.08 -12.99
C GLY A 97 -24.02 12.47 -12.50
N GLY A 98 -22.96 13.29 -12.40
CA GLY A 98 -21.66 12.86 -11.88
C GLY A 98 -21.77 12.22 -10.49
N LEU A 99 -20.67 11.61 -10.04
CA LEU A 99 -20.55 11.02 -8.71
C LEU A 99 -21.01 12.03 -7.64
N ARG A 100 -22.03 11.67 -6.83
CA ARG A 100 -22.47 12.54 -5.74
C ARG A 100 -21.53 12.36 -4.57
N SER A 101 -20.80 13.42 -4.27
CA SER A 101 -19.90 13.44 -3.12
C SER A 101 -20.71 13.69 -1.86
N TYR A 102 -20.36 13.01 -0.77
CA TYR A 102 -20.89 13.31 0.55
C TYR A 102 -20.14 14.51 1.13
N GLU A 103 -20.86 15.59 1.46
CA GLU A 103 -20.31 16.88 1.90
C GLU A 103 -20.67 17.21 3.36
N GLY A 104 -21.40 16.33 4.06
CA GLY A 104 -21.78 16.50 5.45
C GLY A 104 -20.80 15.89 6.46
N ILE A 105 -21.22 15.85 7.72
CA ILE A 105 -20.49 15.22 8.82
C ILE A 105 -21.16 13.89 9.19
N PHE A 106 -20.43 12.79 9.05
CA PHE A 106 -20.80 11.48 9.56
C PHE A 106 -19.92 11.14 10.76
N ASP A 107 -20.50 11.22 11.95
CA ASP A 107 -19.80 10.93 13.20
C ASP A 107 -20.32 9.61 13.78
N GLY A 108 -19.46 8.60 13.78
CA GLY A 108 -19.77 7.28 14.33
C GLY A 108 -19.86 7.27 15.85
N GLN A 109 -19.41 8.31 16.55
CA GLN A 109 -19.36 8.41 18.01
C GLN A 109 -18.72 7.20 18.71
N GLY A 110 -17.83 6.47 18.03
CA GLY A 110 -17.20 5.24 18.51
C GLY A 110 -18.02 3.97 18.28
N HIS A 111 -19.23 4.07 17.73
CA HIS A 111 -20.07 2.93 17.36
C HIS A 111 -19.58 2.23 16.10
N SER A 112 -20.00 0.98 15.96
CA SER A 112 -19.59 0.10 14.88
C SER A 112 -20.73 -0.22 13.91
N VAL A 113 -20.40 -0.36 12.63
CA VAL A 113 -21.26 -0.98 11.60
C VAL A 113 -20.70 -2.36 11.27
N TYR A 114 -21.49 -3.41 11.47
CA TYR A 114 -21.10 -4.80 11.28
C TYR A 114 -21.68 -5.38 9.99
N GLY A 115 -20.90 -6.22 9.32
CA GLY A 115 -21.38 -7.12 8.28
C GLY A 115 -21.64 -6.46 6.92
N LEU A 116 -20.89 -5.42 6.58
CA LEU A 116 -20.98 -4.76 5.27
C LEU A 116 -20.57 -5.71 4.14
N LYS A 117 -21.46 -5.91 3.16
CA LYS A 117 -21.17 -6.65 1.92
C LYS A 117 -21.16 -5.69 0.73
N ILE A 118 -20.06 -5.62 -0.02
CA ILE A 118 -19.95 -4.73 -1.17
C ILE A 118 -19.44 -5.51 -2.39
N ASN A 119 -20.15 -5.41 -3.51
CA ASN A 119 -19.76 -5.99 -4.78
C ASN A 119 -19.96 -4.97 -5.91
N THR A 120 -19.04 -4.00 -5.96
CA THR A 120 -18.98 -2.99 -7.02
C THR A 120 -17.53 -2.57 -7.25
N ILE A 121 -17.20 -2.12 -8.46
CA ILE A 121 -15.85 -1.67 -8.82
C ILE A 121 -15.45 -0.33 -8.19
N PHE A 122 -16.42 0.40 -7.65
CA PHE A 122 -16.22 1.68 -6.98
C PHE A 122 -16.76 1.58 -5.55
N ALA A 123 -16.00 0.89 -4.71
CA ALA A 123 -16.47 0.35 -3.43
C ALA A 123 -16.02 1.18 -2.22
N GLY A 124 -16.93 1.27 -1.25
CA GLY A 124 -16.71 1.75 0.10
C GLY A 124 -18.03 1.97 0.84
N PHE A 125 -17.96 2.27 2.13
CA PHE A 125 -19.12 2.71 2.88
C PHE A 125 -19.69 4.00 2.28
N PHE A 126 -18.80 4.92 1.92
CA PHE A 126 -19.05 6.05 1.04
C PHE A 126 -18.51 5.77 -0.37
N LYS A 127 -19.18 6.32 -1.38
CA LYS A 127 -18.64 6.34 -2.73
C LYS A 127 -17.51 7.37 -2.82
N VAL A 128 -17.83 8.63 -2.51
CA VAL A 128 -16.88 9.74 -2.49
C VAL A 128 -17.14 10.58 -1.24
N VAL A 129 -16.10 10.82 -0.44
CA VAL A 129 -16.12 11.86 0.60
C VAL A 129 -15.65 13.16 -0.06
N GLY A 130 -16.54 14.13 -0.14
CA GLY A 130 -16.33 15.43 -0.77
C GLY A 130 -15.41 16.35 0.04
N VAL A 131 -15.11 17.53 -0.48
CA VAL A 131 -14.13 18.45 0.15
C VAL A 131 -14.59 18.92 1.53
N GLN A 132 -15.90 19.07 1.72
CA GLN A 132 -16.50 19.45 3.01
C GLN A 132 -16.88 18.22 3.84
N GLY A 133 -16.83 17.03 3.24
CA GLY A 133 -17.18 15.78 3.87
C GLY A 133 -16.22 15.45 5.02
N VAL A 134 -16.80 15.07 6.16
CA VAL A 134 -16.06 14.60 7.34
C VAL A 134 -16.65 13.26 7.77
N VAL A 135 -15.81 12.23 7.81
CA VAL A 135 -16.14 10.91 8.37
C VAL A 135 -15.23 10.69 9.57
N LYS A 136 -15.81 10.50 10.75
CA LYS A 136 -14.99 10.32 11.96
C LYS A 136 -15.57 9.36 12.98
N ASN A 137 -14.71 8.85 13.85
CA ASN A 137 -15.08 8.00 15.00
C ASN A 137 -15.90 6.76 14.59
N LEU A 138 -15.60 6.18 13.42
CA LEU A 138 -16.40 5.12 12.81
C LEU A 138 -15.62 3.82 12.75
N ASN A 139 -16.25 2.76 13.25
CA ASN A 139 -15.72 1.40 13.15
C ASN A 139 -16.52 0.60 12.11
N LEU A 140 -15.85 0.01 11.12
CA LEU A 140 -16.46 -0.94 10.19
C LEU A 140 -15.93 -2.34 10.45
N VAL A 141 -16.79 -3.25 10.88
CA VAL A 141 -16.40 -4.58 11.36
C VAL A 141 -16.97 -5.66 10.45
N ASN A 142 -16.17 -6.68 10.16
CA ASN A 142 -16.55 -7.80 9.29
C ASN A 142 -17.01 -7.32 7.90
N VAL A 143 -16.24 -6.40 7.30
CA VAL A 143 -16.46 -5.95 5.93
C VAL A 143 -16.04 -7.04 4.96
N ASP A 144 -16.89 -7.37 3.98
CA ASP A 144 -16.58 -8.23 2.84
C ASP A 144 -16.77 -7.45 1.54
N ILE A 145 -15.66 -7.05 0.93
CA ILE A 145 -15.66 -6.47 -0.42
C ILE A 145 -15.14 -7.53 -1.38
N ASN A 146 -16.01 -8.01 -2.27
CA ASN A 146 -15.64 -9.02 -3.27
C ASN A 146 -15.98 -8.51 -4.67
N VAL A 147 -14.94 -8.19 -5.44
CA VAL A 147 -15.05 -7.71 -6.81
C VAL A 147 -14.42 -8.75 -7.74
N THR A 148 -15.24 -9.68 -8.23
CA THR A 148 -14.85 -10.76 -9.14
C THR A 148 -15.70 -10.72 -10.42
N GLY A 149 -15.11 -11.07 -11.56
CA GLY A 149 -15.88 -11.35 -12.79
C GLY A 149 -16.52 -10.15 -13.49
N TYR A 150 -16.06 -8.91 -13.25
CA TYR A 150 -16.55 -7.74 -13.98
C TYR A 150 -16.09 -7.79 -15.45
N SER A 151 -16.92 -8.35 -16.32
CA SER A 151 -16.62 -8.62 -17.75
C SER A 151 -17.27 -7.65 -18.74
N GLY A 152 -17.98 -6.63 -18.25
CA GLY A 152 -18.79 -5.73 -19.08
C GLY A 152 -18.06 -4.49 -19.62
N CYS A 153 -16.73 -4.42 -19.50
CA CYS A 153 -16.00 -3.19 -19.78
C CYS A 153 -15.26 -3.22 -21.13
N ILE A 154 -15.62 -2.30 -22.03
CA ILE A 154 -14.81 -1.98 -23.22
C ILE A 154 -13.63 -1.10 -22.76
N VAL A 155 -12.41 -1.48 -23.15
CA VAL A 155 -11.19 -0.71 -22.88
C VAL A 155 -11.39 0.74 -23.34
N GLY A 156 -11.30 1.69 -22.41
CA GLY A 156 -11.42 3.13 -22.68
C GLY A 156 -12.72 3.79 -22.22
N GLU A 157 -13.74 3.04 -21.81
CA GLU A 157 -15.06 3.60 -21.44
C GLU A 157 -15.49 3.36 -19.98
N CYS A 158 -14.67 2.69 -19.16
CA CYS A 158 -15.06 2.33 -17.79
C CYS A 158 -14.30 3.10 -16.73
N GLU A 159 -14.99 3.34 -15.63
CA GLU A 159 -14.35 3.66 -14.36
C GLU A 159 -13.43 2.49 -13.96
N LYS A 160 -12.17 2.80 -13.69
CA LYS A 160 -11.21 1.81 -13.22
C LYS A 160 -11.56 1.42 -11.78
N ILE A 161 -11.23 0.18 -11.40
CA ILE A 161 -11.53 -0.34 -10.05
C ILE A 161 -10.86 0.56 -9.01
N THR A 162 -11.67 1.11 -8.11
CA THR A 162 -11.26 1.94 -6.99
C THR A 162 -11.97 1.43 -5.74
N ILE A 163 -11.21 0.89 -4.78
CA ILE A 163 -11.78 0.21 -3.61
C ILE A 163 -11.15 0.75 -2.32
N GLY A 164 -11.98 1.09 -1.34
CA GLY A 164 -11.60 1.25 0.06
C GLY A 164 -12.75 0.85 0.96
N THR A 165 -12.51 0.43 2.21
CA THR A 165 -13.64 0.10 3.11
C THR A 165 -14.45 1.31 3.55
N ILE A 166 -13.79 2.44 3.85
CA ILE A 166 -14.47 3.70 4.20
C ILE A 166 -14.95 4.41 2.94
N ALA A 167 -14.08 4.61 1.95
CA ALA A 167 -14.43 5.33 0.73
C ALA A 167 -13.67 4.84 -0.51
N ALA A 168 -14.29 4.88 -1.68
CA ALA A 168 -13.52 4.70 -2.92
C ALA A 168 -12.60 5.91 -3.17
N ARG A 169 -13.12 7.14 -3.01
CA ARG A 169 -12.34 8.38 -3.14
C ARG A 169 -12.55 9.31 -1.95
N ASN A 170 -11.46 9.95 -1.52
CA ASN A 170 -11.50 10.96 -0.48
C ASN A 170 -10.94 12.30 -0.96
N HIS A 171 -11.73 13.36 -0.83
CA HIS A 171 -11.32 14.76 -0.98
C HIS A 171 -11.42 15.55 0.34
N GLY A 172 -12.06 14.98 1.36
CA GLY A 172 -12.32 15.60 2.65
C GLY A 172 -11.51 14.96 3.78
N VAL A 173 -12.14 14.77 4.93
CA VAL A 173 -11.47 14.27 6.14
C VAL A 173 -12.02 12.91 6.53
N ILE A 174 -11.13 11.94 6.71
CA ILE A 174 -11.40 10.66 7.35
C ILE A 174 -10.50 10.58 8.58
N ASP A 175 -11.08 10.58 9.78
CA ASP A 175 -10.33 10.68 11.03
C ASP A 175 -10.83 9.69 12.09
N ASN A 176 -9.93 9.05 12.82
CA ASN A 176 -10.30 8.12 13.89
C ASN A 176 -11.26 7.02 13.43
N CYS A 177 -10.92 6.36 12.32
CA CYS A 177 -11.71 5.26 11.76
C CYS A 177 -10.93 3.95 11.83
N THR A 178 -11.62 2.86 12.21
CA THR A 178 -11.03 1.52 12.23
C THR A 178 -11.84 0.57 11.38
N THR A 179 -11.18 -0.24 10.55
CA THR A 179 -11.88 -1.24 9.74
C THR A 179 -11.29 -2.64 9.89
N SER A 180 -12.13 -3.67 9.79
CA SER A 180 -11.72 -5.08 9.80
C SER A 180 -12.55 -5.91 8.83
N GLY A 181 -11.96 -6.99 8.31
CA GLY A 181 -12.61 -7.87 7.34
C GLY A 181 -11.69 -8.27 6.20
N LYS A 182 -12.23 -8.40 4.99
CA LYS A 182 -11.49 -8.80 3.79
C LYS A 182 -11.90 -7.97 2.57
N ILE A 183 -10.92 -7.61 1.75
CA ILE A 183 -11.12 -7.18 0.37
C ILE A 183 -10.53 -8.25 -0.54
N THR A 184 -11.33 -8.76 -1.46
CA THR A 184 -10.89 -9.69 -2.52
C THR A 184 -11.20 -9.08 -3.87
N SER A 185 -10.19 -8.99 -4.75
CA SER A 185 -10.40 -8.62 -6.14
C SER A 185 -9.57 -9.47 -7.08
N ARG A 186 -10.24 -10.08 -8.07
CA ARG A 186 -9.67 -11.00 -9.06
C ARG A 186 -10.35 -10.79 -10.41
N GLY A 187 -9.59 -10.77 -11.50
CA GLY A 187 -10.12 -10.66 -12.86
C GLY A 187 -9.10 -10.09 -13.85
N LYS A 188 -9.45 -9.99 -15.13
CA LYS A 188 -8.60 -9.35 -16.16
C LYS A 188 -8.93 -7.86 -16.33
N VAL A 189 -9.28 -7.18 -15.24
CA VAL A 189 -9.68 -5.77 -15.27
C VAL A 189 -8.52 -4.92 -14.78
N PHE A 190 -8.23 -3.82 -15.48
CA PHE A 190 -7.27 -2.83 -15.03
C PHE A 190 -7.82 -2.16 -13.77
N ALA A 191 -7.37 -2.61 -12.60
CA ALA A 191 -7.62 -1.90 -11.37
C ALA A 191 -6.71 -0.67 -11.29
N GLU A 192 -7.23 0.42 -10.74
CA GLU A 192 -6.40 1.62 -10.53
C GLU A 192 -5.84 1.56 -9.12
N ASN A 193 -6.71 1.70 -8.12
CA ASN A 193 -6.29 2.03 -6.76
C ASN A 193 -7.11 1.26 -5.72
N ILE A 194 -6.44 0.38 -4.97
CA ILE A 194 -7.05 -0.45 -3.93
C ILE A 194 -6.40 -0.13 -2.60
N GLY A 195 -7.18 0.41 -1.66
CA GLY A 195 -6.78 0.69 -0.29
C GLY A 195 -7.56 -0.14 0.72
N GLY A 196 -6.99 -0.43 1.89
CA GLY A 196 -7.76 -1.00 3.00
C GLY A 196 -8.81 -0.01 3.51
N LEU A 197 -8.47 1.28 3.65
CA LEU A 197 -9.43 2.33 4.06
C LEU A 197 -10.02 3.07 2.86
N VAL A 198 -9.17 3.55 1.96
CA VAL A 198 -9.58 4.46 0.88
C VAL A 198 -8.92 4.06 -0.44
N GLY A 199 -9.66 3.95 -1.54
CA GLY A 199 -9.03 3.67 -2.84
C GLY A 199 -8.03 4.76 -3.25
N THR A 200 -8.52 5.98 -3.41
CA THR A 200 -7.69 7.16 -3.75
C THR A 200 -7.90 8.31 -2.78
N ASN A 201 -6.82 8.82 -2.18
CA ASN A 201 -6.83 10.04 -1.38
C ASN A 201 -6.33 11.21 -2.22
N PHE A 202 -7.19 12.19 -2.53
CA PHE A 202 -6.85 13.33 -3.39
C PHE A 202 -6.12 14.42 -2.61
N SER A 203 -5.59 15.43 -3.32
CA SER A 203 -4.71 16.47 -2.76
C SER A 203 -5.28 17.25 -1.57
N LYS A 204 -6.60 17.41 -1.49
CA LYS A 204 -7.29 18.01 -0.32
C LYS A 204 -7.64 17.00 0.78
N GLY A 205 -7.62 15.72 0.43
CA GLY A 205 -7.98 14.62 1.30
C GLY A 205 -6.98 14.42 2.44
N VAL A 206 -7.51 14.22 3.64
CA VAL A 206 -6.77 13.88 4.84
C VAL A 206 -7.31 12.57 5.39
N ILE A 207 -6.41 11.62 5.64
CA ILE A 207 -6.70 10.41 6.41
C ILE A 207 -5.84 10.48 7.66
N SER A 208 -6.45 10.46 8.84
CA SER A 208 -5.72 10.57 10.10
C SER A 208 -6.20 9.63 11.20
N ASN A 209 -5.29 9.28 12.11
CA ASN A 209 -5.59 8.57 13.36
C ASN A 209 -6.38 7.27 13.14
N SER A 210 -6.15 6.59 12.01
CA SER A 210 -7.02 5.51 11.53
C SER A 210 -6.25 4.20 11.41
N VAL A 211 -6.97 3.09 11.56
CA VAL A 211 -6.37 1.74 11.61
C VAL A 211 -7.05 0.81 10.61
N ASN A 212 -6.26 0.20 9.73
CA ASN A 212 -6.72 -0.87 8.86
C ASN A 212 -6.36 -2.25 9.44
N ASN A 213 -7.37 -3.08 9.72
CA ASN A 213 -7.23 -4.49 10.03
C ASN A 213 -7.82 -5.40 8.93
N VAL A 214 -8.12 -4.84 7.75
CA VAL A 214 -8.68 -5.57 6.62
C VAL A 214 -7.56 -6.27 5.86
N ASN A 215 -7.75 -7.55 5.57
CA ASN A 215 -6.82 -8.30 4.71
C ASN A 215 -7.15 -8.06 3.24
N LEU A 216 -6.15 -7.65 2.47
CA LEU A 216 -6.25 -7.45 1.04
C LEU A 216 -5.72 -8.69 0.31
N ASP A 217 -6.57 -9.31 -0.47
CA ASP A 217 -6.26 -10.45 -1.32
C ASP A 217 -6.53 -10.10 -2.80
N MET A 218 -5.49 -9.69 -3.52
CA MET A 218 -5.55 -9.17 -4.89
C MET A 218 -4.93 -10.13 -5.90
N GLY A 219 -5.33 -10.00 -7.16
CA GLY A 219 -4.70 -10.69 -8.30
C GLY A 219 -4.84 -9.85 -9.56
N LEU A 220 -4.42 -8.60 -9.46
CA LEU A 220 -4.64 -7.54 -10.45
C LEU A 220 -3.37 -6.68 -10.61
N GLU A 221 -3.26 -6.03 -11.76
CA GLU A 221 -2.33 -4.92 -11.98
C GLU A 221 -2.98 -3.65 -11.42
N ALA A 222 -2.42 -3.12 -10.32
CA ALA A 222 -2.96 -1.95 -9.61
C ALA A 222 -1.93 -1.32 -8.68
N TYR A 223 -2.25 -0.13 -8.17
CA TYR A 223 -1.70 0.40 -6.94
C TYR A 223 -2.47 -0.15 -5.74
N ILE A 224 -1.78 -0.87 -4.86
CA ILE A 224 -2.39 -1.55 -3.72
C ILE A 224 -1.70 -1.09 -2.44
N GLY A 225 -2.47 -0.65 -1.45
CA GLY A 225 -1.94 -0.37 -0.12
C GLY A 225 -2.89 -0.70 1.01
N GLY A 226 -2.34 -0.98 2.19
CA GLY A 226 -3.16 -1.28 3.37
C GLY A 226 -4.01 -0.11 3.84
N ILE A 227 -3.66 1.14 3.51
CA ILE A 227 -4.48 2.33 3.77
C ILE A 227 -5.07 2.87 2.47
N THR A 228 -4.20 3.19 1.50
CA THR A 228 -4.60 3.72 0.18
C THR A 228 -4.02 2.95 -0.99
N GLY A 229 -4.74 2.90 -2.12
CA GLY A 229 -4.10 2.56 -3.39
C GLY A 229 -3.13 3.66 -3.81
N TYR A 230 -3.63 4.90 -3.88
CA TYR A 230 -2.82 6.07 -4.26
C TYR A 230 -3.11 7.28 -3.37
N ASN A 231 -2.07 7.99 -2.97
CA ASN A 231 -2.15 9.17 -2.11
C ASN A 231 -1.56 10.43 -2.76
N TYR A 232 -2.42 11.39 -3.09
CA TYR A 232 -2.04 12.77 -3.44
C TYR A 232 -2.14 13.73 -2.26
N GLY A 233 -2.89 13.36 -1.21
CA GLY A 233 -3.16 14.19 -0.04
C GLY A 233 -2.25 13.89 1.14
N LYS A 234 -2.82 13.93 2.36
CA LYS A 234 -2.10 13.66 3.61
C LYS A 234 -2.61 12.38 4.25
N ILE A 235 -1.68 11.54 4.69
CA ILE A 235 -1.94 10.38 5.54
C ILE A 235 -1.09 10.54 6.81
N LEU A 236 -1.76 10.65 7.95
CA LEU A 236 -1.16 11.08 9.21
C LEU A 236 -1.51 10.12 10.33
N ASN A 237 -0.54 9.64 11.09
CA ASN A 237 -0.80 8.86 12.30
C ASN A 237 -1.68 7.62 12.05
N VAL A 238 -1.34 6.80 11.05
CA VAL A 238 -2.16 5.64 10.66
C VAL A 238 -1.40 4.33 10.82
N VAL A 239 -2.16 3.25 11.01
CA VAL A 239 -1.60 1.90 11.13
C VAL A 239 -2.27 0.94 10.17
N ASN A 240 -1.46 0.17 9.44
CA ASN A 240 -1.92 -1.02 8.74
C ASN A 240 -1.51 -2.29 9.47
N ASN A 241 -2.47 -3.06 9.96
CA ASN A 241 -2.28 -4.40 10.52
C ASN A 241 -2.65 -5.51 9.53
N GLY A 242 -3.53 -5.21 8.58
CA GLY A 242 -4.00 -6.16 7.58
C GLY A 242 -2.89 -6.61 6.63
N SER A 243 -2.88 -7.90 6.26
CA SER A 243 -1.95 -8.41 5.25
C SER A 243 -2.30 -7.88 3.87
N VAL A 244 -1.29 -7.59 3.05
CA VAL A 244 -1.47 -7.19 1.64
C VAL A 244 -0.89 -8.28 0.74
N THR A 245 -1.76 -9.01 0.05
CA THR A 245 -1.38 -10.09 -0.85
C THR A 245 -1.77 -9.73 -2.28
N ASN A 246 -0.85 -9.81 -3.23
CA ASN A 246 -1.16 -9.73 -4.66
C ASN A 246 -0.59 -10.95 -5.38
N LYS A 247 -1.47 -11.85 -5.84
CA LYS A 247 -1.11 -13.05 -6.57
C LYS A 247 -1.90 -13.16 -7.87
N GLY A 248 -1.19 -13.17 -9.00
CA GLY A 248 -1.86 -13.22 -10.29
C GLY A 248 -0.92 -13.41 -11.47
N GLU A 249 -1.51 -13.88 -12.57
CA GLU A 249 -0.88 -13.99 -13.87
C GLU A 249 -1.35 -12.85 -14.78
N PHE A 250 -0.40 -12.13 -15.39
CA PHE A 250 -0.69 -10.98 -16.24
C PHE A 250 -0.42 -11.29 -17.70
N ALA A 251 -1.38 -10.93 -18.55
CA ALA A 251 -1.32 -11.20 -19.99
C ALA A 251 -0.39 -10.27 -20.77
N SER A 252 0.02 -9.14 -20.20
CA SER A 252 0.80 -8.07 -20.83
C SER A 252 1.97 -7.60 -19.96
N THR A 253 2.75 -6.65 -20.47
CA THR A 253 3.66 -5.85 -19.65
C THR A 253 2.86 -5.17 -18.54
N SER A 254 3.29 -5.32 -17.30
CA SER A 254 2.53 -4.87 -16.13
C SER A 254 3.45 -4.30 -15.06
N TYR A 255 2.95 -3.25 -14.40
CA TYR A 255 3.61 -2.63 -13.25
C TYR A 255 2.75 -2.82 -12.01
N VAL A 256 3.34 -3.45 -11.00
CA VAL A 256 2.65 -3.74 -9.74
C VAL A 256 3.27 -2.88 -8.65
N TYR A 257 2.46 -2.04 -8.01
CA TYR A 257 2.89 -1.15 -6.95
C TYR A 257 2.18 -1.51 -5.65
N VAL A 258 2.92 -2.03 -4.68
CA VAL A 258 2.34 -2.54 -3.43
C VAL A 258 3.05 -1.92 -2.23
N GLY A 259 2.28 -1.30 -1.33
CA GLY A 259 2.79 -0.78 -0.07
C GLY A 259 2.01 -1.30 1.12
N GLY A 260 2.62 -1.36 2.31
CA GLY A 260 1.87 -1.64 3.53
C GLY A 260 0.90 -0.50 3.88
N ILE A 261 1.24 0.75 3.53
CA ILE A 261 0.38 1.93 3.70
C ILE A 261 -0.21 2.37 2.38
N SER A 262 0.62 2.62 1.35
CA SER A 262 0.13 3.09 0.06
C SER A 262 0.81 2.43 -1.14
N GLY A 263 0.06 2.07 -2.19
CA GLY A 263 0.67 1.62 -3.44
C GLY A 263 1.53 2.72 -4.07
N GLY A 264 0.96 3.91 -4.25
CA GLY A 264 1.61 5.11 -4.78
C GLY A 264 1.48 6.33 -3.86
N VAL A 265 2.50 7.20 -3.84
CA VAL A 265 2.52 8.41 -3.00
C VAL A 265 3.06 9.60 -3.79
N GLU A 266 2.27 10.67 -3.90
CA GLU A 266 2.70 12.01 -4.32
C GLU A 266 2.57 13.04 -3.19
N GLY A 267 1.66 12.80 -2.24
CA GLY A 267 1.42 13.67 -1.10
C GLY A 267 2.37 13.44 0.09
N LEU A 268 1.83 13.50 1.30
CA LEU A 268 2.57 13.30 2.55
C LEU A 268 2.16 12.00 3.24
N LEU A 269 3.15 11.20 3.64
CA LEU A 269 3.01 10.21 4.70
C LEU A 269 3.79 10.70 5.94
N GLU A 270 3.12 10.80 7.08
CA GLU A 270 3.75 11.13 8.35
C GLU A 270 3.17 10.33 9.52
N GLY A 271 4.01 9.67 10.31
CA GLY A 271 3.58 8.90 11.48
C GLY A 271 2.82 7.65 11.05
N VAL A 272 3.39 6.87 10.14
CA VAL A 272 2.71 5.72 9.55
C VAL A 272 3.44 4.43 9.92
N VAL A 273 2.68 3.41 10.31
CA VAL A 273 3.23 2.11 10.73
C VAL A 273 2.55 0.97 9.98
N ASN A 274 3.34 0.16 9.29
CA ASN A 274 2.89 -1.13 8.75
C ASN A 274 3.31 -2.28 9.66
N THR A 275 2.36 -3.09 10.12
CA THR A 275 2.60 -4.34 10.83
C THR A 275 2.11 -5.57 10.08
N GLY A 276 1.36 -5.37 8.99
CA GLY A 276 0.85 -6.42 8.12
C GLY A 276 1.92 -6.96 7.17
N ASN A 277 1.93 -8.27 6.95
CA ASN A 277 2.83 -8.88 5.97
C ASN A 277 2.40 -8.53 4.55
N ILE A 278 3.38 -8.35 3.67
CA ILE A 278 3.19 -8.06 2.26
C ILE A 278 3.72 -9.24 1.44
N THR A 279 2.89 -9.81 0.58
CA THR A 279 3.25 -10.93 -0.29
C THR A 279 2.83 -10.64 -1.73
N VAL A 280 3.80 -10.53 -2.63
CA VAL A 280 3.57 -10.39 -4.07
C VAL A 280 4.11 -11.61 -4.76
N ASP A 281 3.26 -12.32 -5.49
CA ASP A 281 3.64 -13.51 -6.25
C ASP A 281 2.98 -13.45 -7.63
N VAL A 282 3.71 -12.94 -8.61
CA VAL A 282 3.14 -12.57 -9.91
C VAL A 282 3.92 -13.17 -11.06
N ALA A 283 3.19 -13.52 -12.12
CA ALA A 283 3.75 -14.14 -13.31
C ALA A 283 3.25 -13.55 -14.62
N THR A 284 4.00 -13.72 -15.70
CA THR A 284 3.52 -13.43 -17.08
C THR A 284 2.84 -14.66 -17.69
N ASP A 285 1.67 -14.49 -18.32
CA ASP A 285 0.91 -15.49 -19.09
C ASP A 285 1.61 -15.90 -20.42
N ARG A 286 1.16 -16.98 -21.05
CA ARG A 286 1.66 -17.73 -22.20
C ARG A 286 1.35 -17.17 -23.60
N ASP A 287 0.21 -16.51 -23.83
CA ASP A 287 -0.44 -16.61 -25.17
C ASP A 287 -0.43 -15.40 -26.14
N THR A 288 0.17 -14.26 -25.81
CA THR A 288 0.29 -13.10 -26.74
C THR A 288 1.76 -12.86 -27.16
N GLY A 289 2.11 -13.16 -28.41
CA GLY A 289 3.49 -13.14 -28.95
C GLY A 289 4.16 -11.75 -29.04
N GLY A 290 4.44 -11.10 -27.91
CA GLY A 290 5.13 -9.80 -27.81
C GLY A 290 6.13 -9.73 -26.64
N MET A 291 6.92 -8.64 -26.59
CA MET A 291 7.82 -8.35 -25.46
C MET A 291 7.00 -8.10 -24.19
N ARG A 292 7.16 -8.95 -23.17
CA ARG A 292 6.44 -8.81 -21.89
C ARG A 292 7.41 -8.58 -20.74
N HIS A 293 7.17 -7.54 -19.97
CA HIS A 293 7.97 -7.15 -18.81
C HIS A 293 7.05 -6.96 -17.61
N ILE A 294 7.29 -7.69 -16.52
CA ILE A 294 6.65 -7.40 -15.23
C ILE A 294 7.68 -6.74 -14.33
N SER A 295 7.30 -5.64 -13.71
CA SER A 295 8.05 -5.04 -12.60
C SER A 295 7.15 -4.90 -11.39
N ALA A 296 7.56 -5.52 -10.29
CA ALA A 296 6.94 -5.34 -8.99
C ALA A 296 7.78 -4.37 -8.16
N TYR A 297 7.18 -3.26 -7.76
CA TYR A 297 7.73 -2.29 -6.83
C TYR A 297 6.99 -2.41 -5.50
N VAL A 298 7.69 -2.91 -4.48
CA VAL A 298 7.06 -3.31 -3.22
C VAL A 298 7.80 -2.70 -2.04
N GLY A 299 7.09 -1.96 -1.20
CA GLY A 299 7.66 -1.38 0.01
C GLY A 299 6.88 -1.78 1.26
N GLY A 300 7.56 -1.91 2.40
CA GLY A 300 6.88 -2.08 3.68
C GLY A 300 5.91 -0.94 4.01
N VAL A 301 6.17 0.27 3.50
CA VAL A 301 5.28 1.44 3.63
C VAL A 301 4.68 1.83 2.27
N SER A 302 5.51 2.04 1.24
CA SER A 302 5.02 2.47 -0.08
C SER A 302 5.59 1.66 -1.25
N GLY A 303 4.77 1.29 -2.24
CA GLY A 303 5.29 0.67 -3.47
C GLY A 303 6.17 1.63 -4.27
N PHE A 304 5.61 2.80 -4.58
CA PHE A 304 6.28 3.91 -5.26
C PHE A 304 6.03 5.24 -4.55
N SER A 305 7.06 6.06 -4.40
CA SER A 305 6.93 7.40 -3.80
C SER A 305 7.63 8.49 -4.59
N MET A 306 6.89 9.57 -4.84
CA MET A 306 7.36 10.91 -5.24
C MET A 306 7.02 11.97 -4.18
N GLY A 307 6.33 11.57 -3.11
CA GLY A 307 5.89 12.46 -2.03
C GLY A 307 6.84 12.49 -0.83
N SER A 308 6.48 13.20 0.22
CA SER A 308 7.29 13.30 1.44
C SER A 308 7.06 12.09 2.35
N LEU A 309 8.14 11.43 2.77
CA LEU A 309 8.11 10.30 3.71
C LEU A 309 8.74 10.72 5.04
N LYS A 310 7.94 10.77 6.11
CA LYS A 310 8.39 11.12 7.45
C LYS A 310 7.84 10.14 8.47
N LYS A 311 8.58 9.81 9.53
CA LYS A 311 8.07 8.96 10.63
C LYS A 311 7.41 7.69 10.08
N CYS A 312 8.15 6.95 9.26
CA CYS A 312 7.67 5.77 8.51
C CYS A 312 8.26 4.47 9.11
N GLY A 313 7.40 3.57 9.58
CA GLY A 313 7.80 2.34 10.27
C GLY A 313 7.28 1.09 9.58
N ASN A 314 8.13 0.09 9.42
CA ASN A 314 7.74 -1.23 8.94
C ASN A 314 8.18 -2.35 9.88
N TYR A 315 7.20 -3.09 10.39
CA TYR A 315 7.40 -4.35 11.11
C TYR A 315 7.05 -5.58 10.24
N GLY A 316 6.22 -5.41 9.22
CA GLY A 316 5.73 -6.50 8.38
C GLY A 316 6.80 -7.07 7.45
N THR A 317 6.81 -8.38 7.26
CA THR A 317 7.69 -9.01 6.26
C THR A 317 7.24 -8.64 4.85
N VAL A 318 8.18 -8.31 3.98
CA VAL A 318 7.96 -7.99 2.56
C VAL A 318 8.56 -9.09 1.71
N GLN A 319 7.70 -9.89 1.07
CA GLN A 319 8.10 -11.01 0.23
C GLN A 319 7.58 -10.82 -1.20
N VAL A 320 8.50 -10.91 -2.17
CA VAL A 320 8.19 -10.76 -3.59
C VAL A 320 8.80 -11.89 -4.40
N ASN A 321 7.98 -12.50 -5.24
CA ASN A 321 8.37 -13.45 -6.26
C ASN A 321 7.79 -13.02 -7.60
N VAL A 322 8.67 -12.77 -8.56
CA VAL A 322 8.28 -12.48 -9.94
C VAL A 322 8.87 -13.53 -10.85
N HIS A 323 8.03 -14.26 -11.57
CA HIS A 323 8.47 -15.38 -12.40
C HIS A 323 7.76 -15.38 -13.75
N ARG A 324 8.20 -16.24 -14.66
CA ARG A 324 7.48 -16.53 -15.90
C ARG A 324 6.98 -17.95 -15.83
N GLU A 325 5.74 -18.15 -16.24
CA GLU A 325 5.25 -19.49 -16.51
C GLU A 325 5.64 -19.90 -17.94
N ASN A 326 6.24 -21.10 -18.08
CA ASN A 326 6.51 -21.72 -19.39
C ASN A 326 7.30 -20.86 -20.40
N ALA A 327 8.44 -20.29 -19.96
CA ALA A 327 9.28 -19.42 -20.78
C ALA A 327 9.69 -20.06 -22.14
N SER A 328 9.28 -19.45 -23.25
CA SER A 328 9.86 -19.73 -24.56
C SER A 328 11.22 -19.02 -24.70
N SER A 329 12.11 -19.57 -25.53
CA SER A 329 13.44 -19.01 -25.81
C SER A 329 13.43 -17.64 -26.51
N SER A 330 12.25 -17.09 -26.84
CA SER A 330 12.06 -15.80 -27.52
C SER A 330 11.56 -14.67 -26.63
N SER A 331 11.34 -14.89 -25.33
CA SER A 331 10.94 -13.84 -24.39
C SER A 331 12.13 -12.91 -24.04
N THR A 332 12.02 -11.61 -24.37
CA THR A 332 13.12 -10.64 -24.21
C THR A 332 13.00 -9.73 -22.99
N GLY A 333 11.84 -9.68 -22.32
CA GLY A 333 11.67 -8.90 -21.09
C GLY A 333 12.14 -9.68 -19.86
N VAL A 334 12.96 -9.05 -19.01
CA VAL A 334 13.47 -9.65 -17.77
C VAL A 334 12.56 -9.22 -16.62
N PRO A 335 11.79 -10.13 -16.00
CA PRO A 335 10.97 -9.78 -14.84
C PRO A 335 11.82 -9.16 -13.74
N SER A 336 11.30 -8.13 -13.09
CA SER A 336 12.03 -7.38 -12.06
C SER A 336 11.24 -7.33 -10.75
N ALA A 337 11.94 -7.58 -9.65
CA ALA A 337 11.42 -7.43 -8.29
C ALA A 337 12.25 -6.36 -7.58
N ILE A 338 11.60 -5.27 -7.16
CA ILE A 338 12.24 -4.12 -6.53
C ILE A 338 11.59 -3.91 -5.17
N VAL A 339 12.34 -4.23 -4.11
CA VAL A 339 11.78 -4.37 -2.77
C VAL A 339 12.53 -3.50 -1.77
N GLY A 340 11.80 -2.73 -0.97
CA GLY A 340 12.36 -1.95 0.12
C GLY A 340 11.62 -2.13 1.44
N GLY A 341 12.32 -1.96 2.55
CA GLY A 341 11.70 -2.00 3.87
C GLY A 341 10.74 -0.82 4.11
N ILE A 342 11.04 0.35 3.53
CA ILE A 342 10.15 1.51 3.53
C ILE A 342 9.48 1.67 2.16
N ALA A 343 10.27 1.85 1.10
CA ALA A 343 9.73 2.06 -0.23
C ALA A 343 10.33 1.11 -1.28
N GLY A 344 9.51 0.54 -2.15
CA GLY A 344 10.01 -0.22 -3.30
C GLY A 344 10.87 0.67 -4.18
N SER A 345 10.26 1.75 -4.70
CA SER A 345 10.97 2.82 -5.42
C SER A 345 10.64 4.19 -4.85
N SER A 346 11.65 5.04 -4.68
CA SER A 346 11.47 6.40 -4.14
C SER A 346 12.23 7.46 -4.95
N ARG A 347 11.58 8.59 -5.21
CA ARG A 347 12.18 9.85 -5.70
C ARG A 347 12.31 10.91 -4.61
N SER A 348 12.09 10.52 -3.36
CA SER A 348 12.03 11.45 -2.24
C SER A 348 12.94 11.03 -1.10
N SER A 349 13.40 12.05 -0.37
CA SER A 349 14.05 11.88 0.92
C SER A 349 13.13 11.23 1.94
N VAL A 350 13.72 10.53 2.90
CA VAL A 350 13.02 9.97 4.06
C VAL A 350 13.69 10.43 5.34
N THR A 351 12.89 10.79 6.33
CA THR A 351 13.38 11.22 7.64
C THR A 351 12.60 10.54 8.74
N ASP A 352 13.29 10.11 9.80
CA ASP A 352 12.70 9.35 10.91
C ASP A 352 12.02 8.07 10.40
N ALA A 353 12.78 7.02 10.11
CA ALA A 353 12.17 5.79 9.61
C ALA A 353 12.83 4.54 10.19
N PHE A 354 12.12 3.44 10.15
CA PHE A 354 12.71 2.17 10.52
C PHE A 354 12.13 0.99 9.75
N ASN A 355 13.00 0.00 9.52
CA ASN A 355 12.58 -1.31 9.03
C ASN A 355 13.06 -2.43 9.97
N LEU A 356 12.10 -3.18 10.49
CA LEU A 356 12.27 -4.40 11.28
C LEU A 356 11.71 -5.64 10.56
N GLY A 357 10.94 -5.43 9.49
CA GLY A 357 10.41 -6.50 8.66
C GLY A 357 11.45 -7.10 7.71
N ASN A 358 11.45 -8.43 7.58
CA ASN A 358 12.34 -9.12 6.65
C ASN A 358 12.01 -8.79 5.19
N ILE A 359 13.03 -8.83 4.33
CA ILE A 359 12.90 -8.48 2.92
C ILE A 359 13.39 -9.65 2.05
N ILE A 360 12.51 -10.13 1.18
CA ILE A 360 12.80 -11.22 0.25
C ILE A 360 12.38 -10.81 -1.15
N SER A 361 13.34 -10.73 -2.07
CA SER A 361 13.11 -10.34 -3.47
C SER A 361 13.62 -11.43 -4.42
N ARG A 362 12.72 -12.06 -5.18
CA ARG A 362 13.06 -13.08 -6.18
C ARG A 362 12.51 -12.67 -7.54
N ALA A 363 13.32 -12.80 -8.59
CA ALA A 363 12.94 -12.47 -9.95
C ALA A 363 13.63 -13.39 -10.95
N GLU A 364 12.86 -14.13 -11.75
CA GLU A 364 13.44 -14.97 -12.80
C GLU A 364 14.34 -14.15 -13.74
N GLY A 365 15.52 -14.68 -14.08
CA GLY A 365 16.55 -13.93 -14.82
C GLY A 365 17.38 -12.98 -13.94
N LYS A 366 17.21 -13.07 -12.62
CA LYS A 366 17.99 -12.38 -11.58
C LYS A 366 17.92 -10.86 -11.65
N SER A 367 16.79 -10.25 -12.01
CA SER A 367 16.61 -8.78 -11.86
C SER A 367 15.90 -8.44 -10.55
N SER A 368 16.47 -8.89 -9.42
CA SER A 368 15.92 -8.68 -8.08
C SER A 368 16.79 -7.72 -7.26
N PHE A 369 16.13 -6.78 -6.57
CA PHE A 369 16.72 -5.72 -5.77
C PHE A 369 16.06 -5.70 -4.39
N ALA A 370 16.85 -5.73 -3.31
CA ALA A 370 16.34 -5.62 -1.94
C ALA A 370 17.20 -4.68 -1.08
N GLY A 371 16.60 -3.59 -0.60
CA GLY A 371 17.24 -2.65 0.31
C GLY A 371 16.46 -2.47 1.62
N GLY A 372 17.14 -2.31 2.74
CA GLY A 372 16.48 -2.15 4.04
C GLY A 372 15.59 -0.92 4.15
N VAL A 373 15.86 0.11 3.34
CA VAL A 373 15.02 1.32 3.24
C VAL A 373 14.37 1.38 1.85
N PHE A 374 15.18 1.46 0.79
CA PHE A 374 14.72 1.57 -0.59
C PHE A 374 15.17 0.41 -1.45
N GLY A 375 14.28 -0.16 -2.25
CA GLY A 375 14.68 -1.07 -3.33
C GLY A 375 15.44 -0.31 -4.41
N PHE A 376 14.87 0.83 -4.83
CA PHE A 376 15.42 1.67 -5.89
C PHE A 376 15.20 3.16 -5.58
N SER A 377 16.17 4.01 -5.91
CA SER A 377 16.08 5.46 -5.74
C SER A 377 16.34 6.22 -7.05
N LEU A 378 15.39 7.10 -7.45
CA LEU A 378 15.26 7.67 -8.81
C LEU A 378 15.34 9.21 -8.90
N ALA A 379 15.89 9.91 -7.91
CA ALA A 379 15.93 11.39 -7.91
C ALA A 379 17.34 11.95 -8.02
N ASP A 380 17.47 13.17 -8.55
CA ASP A 380 18.77 13.85 -8.72
C ASP A 380 19.47 14.13 -7.38
N SER A 381 18.68 14.28 -6.31
CA SER A 381 19.11 14.45 -4.93
C SER A 381 18.18 13.70 -3.98
N VAL A 382 18.73 12.84 -3.12
CA VAL A 382 17.99 12.08 -2.09
C VAL A 382 18.77 12.10 -0.78
N CYS A 383 18.06 12.36 0.33
CA CYS A 383 18.60 12.30 1.68
C CYS A 383 17.83 11.26 2.50
N ILE A 384 18.55 10.30 3.06
CA ILE A 384 18.05 9.36 4.07
C ILE A 384 18.62 9.82 5.40
N ARG A 385 17.74 10.18 6.33
CA ARG A 385 18.16 10.78 7.60
C ARG A 385 17.45 10.17 8.80
N ASN A 386 18.20 9.87 9.85
CA ASN A 386 17.65 9.34 11.09
C ASN A 386 16.83 8.08 10.88
N VAL A 387 17.45 7.08 10.25
CA VAL A 387 16.82 5.82 9.88
C VAL A 387 17.55 4.65 10.50
N TYR A 388 16.84 3.62 10.95
CA TYR A 388 17.51 2.37 11.31
C TYR A 388 16.92 1.12 10.65
N VAL A 389 17.80 0.17 10.38
CA VAL A 389 17.47 -1.09 9.70
C VAL A 389 17.95 -2.25 10.57
N SER A 390 17.02 -3.05 11.08
CA SER A 390 17.32 -4.22 11.91
C SER A 390 16.38 -5.42 11.65
N PRO A 391 16.11 -5.82 10.39
CA PRO A 391 15.45 -7.09 10.13
C PRO A 391 16.40 -8.28 10.38
N TYR A 392 15.86 -9.50 10.44
CA TYR A 392 16.68 -10.71 10.47
C TYR A 392 17.32 -11.02 9.12
N SER A 393 16.66 -10.66 8.01
CA SER A 393 17.21 -10.89 6.67
C SER A 393 16.77 -9.87 5.64
N ILE A 394 17.69 -9.56 4.74
CA ILE A 394 17.46 -8.86 3.48
C ILE A 394 18.09 -9.72 2.39
N SER A 395 17.29 -10.18 1.44
CA SER A 395 17.73 -11.14 0.43
C SER A 395 17.22 -10.80 -0.97
N ALA A 396 18.12 -10.90 -1.95
CA ALA A 396 17.84 -10.82 -3.37
C ALA A 396 18.82 -11.70 -4.16
N GLU A 397 18.47 -12.06 -5.38
CA GLU A 397 19.33 -12.90 -6.23
C GLU A 397 20.42 -12.10 -6.96
N LYS A 398 20.32 -10.76 -6.98
CA LYS A 398 21.29 -9.88 -7.64
C LYS A 398 21.78 -8.73 -6.76
N ASN A 399 20.93 -7.76 -6.44
CA ASN A 399 21.35 -6.56 -5.72
C ASN A 399 20.73 -6.53 -4.32
N VAL A 400 21.59 -6.54 -3.31
CA VAL A 400 21.20 -6.47 -1.91
C VAL A 400 22.05 -5.44 -1.20
N ALA A 401 21.43 -4.58 -0.40
CA ALA A 401 22.13 -3.54 0.35
C ALA A 401 21.40 -3.21 1.66
N ILE A 402 22.12 -2.67 2.63
CA ILE A 402 21.55 -2.32 3.94
C ILE A 402 20.53 -1.19 3.80
N ILE A 403 20.82 -0.16 2.99
CA ILE A 403 19.97 1.02 2.84
C ILE A 403 19.24 1.01 1.50
N ALA A 404 19.98 1.04 0.38
CA ALA A 404 19.41 1.16 -0.95
C ALA A 404 20.07 0.24 -1.99
N ALA A 405 19.29 -0.63 -2.63
CA ALA A 405 19.83 -1.65 -3.54
C ALA A 405 20.12 -1.14 -4.96
N SER A 406 19.66 0.07 -5.30
CA SER A 406 19.98 0.73 -6.56
C SER A 406 19.68 2.22 -6.46
N VAL A 407 20.64 3.06 -6.84
CA VAL A 407 20.54 4.52 -6.76
C VAL A 407 21.01 5.15 -8.07
N THR A 408 20.20 6.05 -8.63
CA THR A 408 20.55 6.82 -9.83
C THR A 408 21.02 8.23 -9.52
N SER A 409 20.82 8.67 -8.28
CA SER A 409 21.07 10.02 -7.83
C SER A 409 22.53 10.42 -7.98
N SER A 410 22.76 11.63 -8.46
CA SER A 410 24.09 12.26 -8.40
C SER A 410 24.47 12.66 -6.97
N VAL A 411 23.48 12.97 -6.13
CA VAL A 411 23.63 13.39 -4.74
C VAL A 411 22.79 12.49 -3.83
N PHE A 412 23.41 11.45 -3.28
CA PHE A 412 22.76 10.54 -2.34
C PHE A 412 23.43 10.61 -0.98
N GLU A 413 22.71 11.13 0.01
CA GLU A 413 23.19 11.31 1.37
C GLU A 413 22.49 10.33 2.32
N VAL A 414 23.27 9.74 3.22
CA VAL A 414 22.77 8.94 4.33
C VAL A 414 23.39 9.51 5.60
N ASN A 415 22.54 10.11 6.43
CA ASN A 415 22.95 10.82 7.64
C ASN A 415 22.23 10.22 8.84
N GLU A 416 22.92 10.17 9.99
CA GLU A 416 22.38 9.65 11.26
C GLU A 416 21.62 8.33 11.07
N SER A 417 22.14 7.40 10.28
CA SER A 417 21.44 6.15 9.98
C SER A 417 22.19 4.96 10.54
N TYR A 418 21.47 3.94 10.96
CA TYR A 418 21.97 2.86 11.80
C TYR A 418 21.59 1.48 11.24
N ALA A 419 22.45 0.49 11.43
CA ALA A 419 22.19 -0.87 10.99
C ALA A 419 22.59 -1.89 12.05
N ASN A 420 21.83 -2.98 12.13
CA ASN A 420 22.14 -4.08 13.02
C ASN A 420 23.22 -4.98 12.40
N VAL A 421 24.42 -4.92 12.94
CA VAL A 421 25.55 -5.71 12.43
C VAL A 421 25.44 -7.19 12.73
N GLU A 422 24.68 -7.61 13.75
CA GLU A 422 24.55 -9.03 14.08
C GLU A 422 23.71 -9.77 13.06
N THR A 423 22.60 -9.16 12.63
CA THR A 423 21.67 -9.76 11.66
C THR A 423 22.07 -9.47 10.21
N LEU A 424 22.81 -8.39 9.95
CA LEU A 424 23.21 -7.98 8.60
C LEU A 424 24.72 -8.12 8.31
N LYS A 425 25.49 -8.81 9.15
CA LYS A 425 26.94 -9.01 9.01
C LYS A 425 27.43 -9.47 7.63
N ASP A 426 26.58 -10.19 6.89
CA ASP A 426 26.93 -10.72 5.57
C ASP A 426 26.71 -9.69 4.44
N LEU A 427 26.17 -8.51 4.77
CA LEU A 427 25.95 -7.41 3.83
C LEU A 427 27.11 -6.40 3.88
N GLU A 428 27.90 -6.39 2.82
CA GLU A 428 29.10 -5.56 2.73
C GLU A 428 28.82 -4.08 2.37
N TYR A 429 27.65 -3.76 1.81
CA TYR A 429 27.37 -2.44 1.24
C TYR A 429 26.10 -1.79 1.77
N ALA A 430 26.21 -0.51 2.11
CA ALA A 430 25.07 0.33 2.43
C ALA A 430 24.24 0.67 1.18
N VAL A 431 24.91 0.98 0.07
CA VAL A 431 24.27 1.46 -1.16
C VAL A 431 24.92 0.87 -2.41
N ILE A 432 24.12 0.60 -3.44
CA ILE A 432 24.57 0.23 -4.79
C ILE A 432 24.14 1.32 -5.79
N ARG A 433 25.06 1.85 -6.59
CA ARG A 433 24.79 2.84 -7.63
C ARG A 433 24.52 2.17 -8.99
N ASN A 434 23.81 2.87 -9.88
CA ASN A 434 23.39 2.35 -11.18
C ASN A 434 24.52 2.04 -12.18
N ASP A 435 25.67 2.68 -12.02
CA ASP A 435 26.92 2.31 -12.69
C ASP A 435 27.52 0.99 -12.15
N SER A 436 26.78 0.29 -11.28
CA SER A 436 27.21 -0.89 -10.53
C SER A 436 28.35 -0.62 -9.54
N ALA A 437 28.69 0.65 -9.28
CA ALA A 437 29.60 1.01 -8.21
C ALA A 437 28.92 0.75 -6.86
N ARG A 438 29.59 -0.04 -6.03
CA ARG A 438 29.11 -0.32 -4.67
C ARG A 438 29.74 0.68 -3.72
N VAL A 439 28.92 1.32 -2.90
CA VAL A 439 29.34 2.42 -2.04
C VAL A 439 29.12 2.01 -0.58
N LEU A 440 30.21 2.00 0.16
CA LEU A 440 30.16 1.99 1.61
C LEU A 440 29.86 3.42 2.06
N ILE A 441 28.68 3.63 2.63
CA ILE A 441 28.35 4.84 3.36
C ILE A 441 28.45 4.47 4.83
N ASN A 442 28.98 5.38 5.66
CA ASN A 442 29.18 5.15 7.08
C ASN A 442 27.82 5.14 7.79
N VAL A 443 27.10 4.02 7.66
CA VAL A 443 25.95 3.68 8.48
C VAL A 443 26.52 3.28 9.84
N LEU A 444 25.97 3.86 10.91
CA LEU A 444 26.42 3.59 12.25
C LEU A 444 26.01 2.17 12.65
N ASP A 445 27.00 1.30 12.65
CA ASP A 445 26.89 -0.09 12.99
C ASP A 445 26.61 -0.25 14.49
N LEU A 446 25.49 -0.89 14.82
CA LEU A 446 25.05 -1.15 16.19
C LEU A 446 24.82 -2.65 16.40
N GLN A 447 25.25 -3.15 17.56
CA GLN A 447 24.86 -4.46 18.08
C GLN A 447 23.39 -4.45 18.52
N PHE A 448 22.79 -5.64 18.61
CA PHE A 448 21.37 -5.77 18.94
C PHE A 448 21.04 -5.12 20.30
N ALA A 449 21.92 -5.28 21.29
CA ALA A 449 21.74 -4.69 22.62
C ALA A 449 21.71 -3.15 22.60
N GLU A 450 22.43 -2.52 21.67
CA GLU A 450 22.52 -1.06 21.59
C GLU A 450 21.22 -0.42 21.10
N PHE A 451 20.44 -1.11 20.26
CA PHE A 451 19.10 -0.67 19.85
C PHE A 451 18.15 -0.52 21.03
N SER A 452 18.33 -1.31 22.09
CA SER A 452 17.49 -1.26 23.30
C SER A 452 17.93 -0.20 24.31
N SER A 453 19.01 0.53 24.02
CA SER A 453 19.59 1.49 24.97
C SER A 453 18.83 2.82 25.00
N ALA A 454 18.76 3.43 26.18
CA ALA A 454 18.22 4.79 26.34
C ALA A 454 19.04 5.82 25.53
N ASP A 455 20.36 5.60 25.42
CA ASP A 455 21.25 6.46 24.64
C ASP A 455 20.90 6.43 23.15
N PHE A 456 20.54 5.26 22.61
CA PHE A 456 20.12 5.18 21.21
C PHE A 456 18.80 5.92 20.96
N VAL A 457 17.81 5.77 21.84
CA VAL A 457 16.56 6.53 21.75
C VAL A 457 16.82 8.05 21.83
N LYS A 458 17.69 8.48 22.76
CA LYS A 458 18.14 9.87 22.87
C LYS A 458 18.78 10.36 21.56
N ASN A 459 19.68 9.57 20.97
CA ASN A 459 20.35 9.91 19.71
C ASN A 459 19.36 10.07 18.56
N LEU A 460 18.36 9.19 18.45
CA LEU A 460 17.30 9.30 17.44
C LEU A 460 16.47 10.58 17.64
N ASN A 461 16.16 10.96 18.88
CA ASN A 461 15.38 12.16 19.18
C ASN A 461 16.14 13.46 18.93
N THR A 462 17.45 13.47 19.16
CA THR A 462 18.31 14.65 19.10
C THR A 462 19.14 14.75 17.81
N PHE A 463 18.98 13.80 16.88
CA PHE A 463 19.87 13.63 15.73
C PHE A 463 21.35 13.67 16.15
N ASN A 464 21.70 12.80 17.11
CA ASN A 464 23.02 12.74 17.73
C ASN A 464 23.45 14.10 18.33
N ASP A 465 22.60 14.65 19.21
CA ASP A 465 22.78 15.93 19.90
C ASP A 465 22.90 17.18 18.98
N SER A 466 22.53 17.07 17.70
CA SER A 466 22.53 18.21 16.76
C SER A 466 21.29 19.10 16.83
N VAL A 467 20.21 18.60 17.44
CA VAL A 467 18.97 19.34 17.70
C VAL A 467 18.45 19.05 19.12
N GLU A 468 17.55 19.91 19.61
CA GLU A 468 16.80 19.63 20.86
C GLU A 468 15.98 18.35 20.73
N ASP A 469 15.71 17.69 21.87
CA ASP A 469 14.91 16.47 21.91
C ASP A 469 13.52 16.70 21.31
N ARG A 470 13.24 16.00 20.22
CA ARG A 470 12.00 16.14 19.45
C ARG A 470 10.85 15.27 19.95
N GLY A 471 11.09 14.33 20.87
CA GLY A 471 10.08 13.39 21.37
C GLY A 471 9.39 12.57 20.28
N VAL A 472 10.12 12.21 19.21
CA VAL A 472 9.60 11.44 18.07
C VAL A 472 9.67 9.94 18.34
N TRP A 473 10.70 9.52 19.07
CA TRP A 473 11.05 8.14 19.32
C TRP A 473 10.92 7.82 20.81
N GLU A 474 10.41 6.63 21.11
CA GLU A 474 10.40 6.04 22.44
C GLU A 474 10.77 4.55 22.36
N LEU A 475 11.12 3.93 23.48
CA LEU A 475 11.44 2.50 23.49
C LEU A 475 10.14 1.67 23.47
N CYS A 476 9.90 0.93 22.38
CA CYS A 476 8.74 0.06 22.21
C CYS A 476 9.13 -1.41 22.39
N GLY A 477 9.28 -1.82 23.64
CA GLY A 477 9.83 -3.13 23.99
C GLY A 477 11.34 -3.15 23.84
N THR A 478 11.87 -3.91 22.87
CA THR A 478 13.33 -4.04 22.66
C THR A 478 13.88 -3.00 21.69
N PHE A 479 13.06 -2.52 20.75
CA PHE A 479 13.49 -1.58 19.72
C PHE A 479 12.78 -0.24 19.92
N PRO A 480 13.38 0.88 19.45
CA PRO A 480 12.65 2.13 19.39
C PRO A 480 11.44 1.99 18.48
N GLY A 481 10.45 2.85 18.67
CA GLY A 481 9.34 3.06 17.76
C GLY A 481 8.88 4.51 17.90
N PHE A 482 7.88 4.89 17.12
CA PHE A 482 7.35 6.24 17.21
C PHE A 482 6.51 6.40 18.48
N THR A 483 6.66 7.54 19.14
CA THR A 483 5.86 7.88 20.32
C THR A 483 4.37 7.80 20.01
N GLY A 484 3.64 7.03 20.84
CA GLY A 484 2.21 6.78 20.65
C GLY A 484 1.88 5.60 19.72
N PHE A 485 2.88 4.87 19.22
CA PHE A 485 2.69 3.69 18.35
C PHE A 485 3.21 2.38 18.97
N CYS A 486 3.72 2.38 20.20
CA CYS A 486 4.33 1.18 20.79
C CYS A 486 3.39 -0.02 20.92
N GLU A 487 2.07 0.19 21.02
CA GLU A 487 1.08 -0.89 21.04
C GLU A 487 1.08 -1.72 19.75
N TYR A 488 1.58 -1.16 18.64
CA TYR A 488 1.69 -1.83 17.34
C TYR A 488 3.06 -2.46 17.09
N SER A 489 4.00 -2.34 18.03
CA SER A 489 5.35 -2.87 17.86
C SER A 489 5.35 -4.39 17.73
N LYS A 490 6.16 -4.91 16.80
CA LYS A 490 6.40 -6.34 16.65
C LYS A 490 7.89 -6.60 16.58
N MET A 491 8.32 -7.69 17.20
CA MET A 491 9.69 -8.14 17.02
C MET A 491 9.86 -8.69 15.60
N PRO A 492 11.01 -8.45 14.95
CA PRO A 492 11.40 -9.23 13.79
C PRO A 492 11.28 -10.71 14.14
N THR A 493 10.87 -11.55 13.20
CA THR A 493 10.88 -13.01 13.38
C THR A 493 11.91 -13.63 12.43
N PRO A 494 12.74 -14.59 12.87
CA PRO A 494 13.60 -15.33 11.95
C PRO A 494 12.74 -16.04 10.90
N ILE A 495 13.11 -15.90 9.63
CA ILE A 495 12.48 -16.62 8.54
C ILE A 495 13.39 -17.75 8.10
N ASP A 496 12.85 -18.96 8.05
CA ASP A 496 13.51 -20.09 7.41
C ASP A 496 13.42 -19.93 5.88
N THR A 497 14.42 -19.29 5.29
CA THR A 497 14.48 -19.04 3.85
C THR A 497 14.50 -20.33 3.01
N ALA A 498 14.81 -21.49 3.62
CA ALA A 498 14.78 -22.81 2.98
C ALA A 498 13.37 -23.44 2.94
N LYS A 499 12.44 -22.99 3.80
CA LYS A 499 11.02 -23.40 3.79
C LYS A 499 10.12 -22.52 2.93
N ILE A 500 10.65 -21.42 2.40
CA ILE A 500 9.94 -20.62 1.40
C ILE A 500 10.00 -21.38 0.08
N ASP A 501 8.90 -22.07 -0.23
CA ASP A 501 8.69 -22.95 -1.37
C ASP A 501 9.51 -22.56 -2.61
N THR A 502 10.48 -23.42 -2.94
CA THR A 502 11.33 -23.33 -4.13
C THR A 502 10.80 -24.19 -5.28
N SER A 503 9.53 -24.61 -5.25
CA SER A 503 8.96 -25.61 -6.18
C SER A 503 8.54 -25.08 -7.56
N THR A 504 8.92 -23.87 -7.97
CA THR A 504 8.90 -23.52 -9.40
C THR A 504 10.07 -24.21 -10.11
N THR A 505 9.77 -25.41 -10.62
CA THR A 505 10.56 -26.24 -11.52
C THR A 505 11.54 -25.42 -12.37
N ILE A 506 12.81 -25.38 -11.98
CA ILE A 506 13.91 -24.94 -12.82
C ILE A 506 14.04 -25.98 -13.94
N VAL A 507 13.35 -25.76 -15.06
CA VAL A 507 13.67 -26.46 -16.30
C VAL A 507 15.05 -25.96 -16.73
N ARG A 508 16.09 -26.70 -16.35
CA ARG A 508 17.44 -26.55 -16.91
C ARG A 508 17.38 -26.89 -18.39
N SER A 509 17.02 -25.94 -19.25
CA SER A 509 17.26 -26.07 -20.69
C SER A 509 18.64 -25.49 -21.00
N LYS A 510 19.50 -26.33 -21.57
CA LYS A 510 20.79 -25.96 -22.14
C LYS A 510 20.58 -24.90 -23.22
N PHE A 511 20.96 -23.65 -22.97
CA PHE A 511 21.19 -22.65 -24.01
C PHE A 511 22.59 -22.04 -23.83
N ALA A 512 23.59 -22.87 -24.14
CA ALA A 512 24.91 -22.41 -24.53
C ALA A 512 25.01 -22.63 -26.05
N HIS A 513 25.53 -21.63 -26.77
CA HIS A 513 25.50 -21.43 -28.23
C HIS A 513 24.24 -20.72 -28.76
N ASP A 514 24.28 -19.37 -28.77
CA ASP A 514 23.88 -18.55 -29.95
C ASP A 514 23.98 -17.02 -29.73
N MET A 515 25.01 -16.53 -29.02
CA MET A 515 25.34 -15.10 -28.95
C MET A 515 26.42 -14.67 -29.96
N VAL A 516 26.23 -14.90 -31.27
CA VAL A 516 27.10 -14.26 -32.29
C VAL A 516 26.35 -13.71 -33.53
N ARG A 517 25.05 -13.99 -33.74
CA ARG A 517 24.39 -13.50 -34.97
C ARG A 517 22.94 -13.05 -34.76
N SER A 518 22.71 -11.87 -34.20
CA SER A 518 21.65 -11.00 -34.73
C SER A 518 21.88 -9.54 -34.33
N GLY A 519 21.96 -8.65 -35.31
CA GLY A 519 22.04 -7.21 -35.10
C GLY A 519 20.69 -6.62 -34.72
N SER A 520 20.29 -6.77 -33.45
CA SER A 520 18.99 -6.31 -32.94
C SER A 520 19.09 -4.88 -32.37
N ARG A 521 18.12 -4.04 -32.76
CA ARG A 521 17.99 -2.63 -32.36
C ARG A 521 17.56 -2.55 -30.89
N GLN A 522 18.24 -1.73 -30.09
CA GLN A 522 17.75 -1.33 -28.76
C GLN A 522 16.79 -0.14 -28.91
N VAL A 523 15.63 -0.23 -28.25
CA VAL A 523 14.66 0.87 -28.10
C VAL A 523 14.82 1.39 -26.67
N ILE A 524 14.97 2.71 -26.53
CA ILE A 524 15.05 3.39 -25.23
C ILE A 524 13.72 4.12 -25.02
N TYR A 525 13.06 3.82 -23.90
CA TYR A 525 11.86 4.52 -23.43
C TYR A 525 12.25 5.48 -22.30
N ASP A 526 11.55 6.60 -22.18
CA ASP A 526 11.69 7.45 -20.99
C ASP A 526 10.86 6.94 -19.81
N ALA A 527 11.09 7.53 -18.64
CA ALA A 527 10.48 7.14 -17.38
C ALA A 527 8.96 7.46 -17.26
N LEU A 528 8.33 7.96 -18.31
CA LEU A 528 6.88 8.20 -18.42
C LEU A 528 6.22 7.37 -19.53
N GLY A 529 6.99 6.50 -20.20
CA GLY A 529 6.49 5.61 -21.25
C GLY A 529 6.31 6.28 -22.61
N HIS A 530 6.86 7.48 -22.82
CA HIS A 530 6.78 8.14 -24.13
C HIS A 530 7.91 7.67 -25.07
N HIS A 531 7.58 7.57 -26.36
CA HIS A 531 8.49 7.10 -27.40
C HIS A 531 9.50 8.19 -27.80
N VAL A 532 10.78 8.01 -27.47
CA VAL A 532 11.86 8.89 -27.96
C VAL A 532 12.36 8.37 -29.32
N LYS A 533 12.39 9.25 -30.32
CA LYS A 533 12.54 8.96 -31.76
C LYS A 533 13.81 8.16 -32.10
N THR A 534 13.68 7.14 -32.97
CA THR A 534 14.78 6.29 -33.48
C THR A 534 15.53 6.93 -34.65
N VAL A 535 16.86 6.89 -34.68
CA VAL A 535 17.69 7.25 -35.86
C VAL A 535 18.36 5.99 -36.42
N LYS A 536 18.28 5.79 -37.75
CA LYS A 536 19.00 4.73 -38.49
C LYS A 536 20.11 5.34 -39.35
N THR A 537 21.32 4.78 -39.25
CA THR A 537 22.31 4.41 -40.30
C THR A 537 23.75 4.82 -39.97
N PRO A 538 24.76 4.03 -40.40
CA PRO A 538 26.17 4.39 -40.23
C PRO A 538 26.55 5.52 -41.18
N GLY A 539 27.15 6.59 -40.65
CA GLY A 539 27.64 7.71 -41.43
C GLY A 539 28.80 8.41 -40.74
N THR A 540 29.60 9.15 -41.50
CA THR A 540 30.63 10.04 -40.92
C THR A 540 29.92 11.21 -40.25
N TYR A 541 30.08 11.36 -38.94
CA TYR A 541 29.50 12.48 -38.20
C TYR A 541 30.53 13.60 -38.01
N PHE A 542 30.08 14.84 -38.19
CA PHE A 542 30.81 16.03 -37.77
C PHE A 542 30.13 16.56 -36.51
N ILE A 543 30.83 16.48 -35.38
CA ILE A 543 30.36 17.10 -34.14
C ILE A 543 31.02 18.47 -34.05
N ARG A 544 30.21 19.53 -33.93
CA ARG A 544 30.71 20.87 -33.59
C ARG A 544 30.62 21.05 -32.08
N MET A 545 31.77 21.18 -31.43
CA MET A 545 31.89 21.83 -30.13
C MET A 545 32.83 23.02 -30.31
N ASN A 546 32.39 24.21 -29.91
CA ASN A 546 33.20 25.44 -29.86
C ASN A 546 34.01 25.76 -31.14
N GLY A 547 33.36 25.69 -32.31
CA GLY A 547 33.90 26.27 -33.55
C GLY A 547 34.99 25.48 -34.28
N VAL A 548 35.42 24.32 -33.80
CA VAL A 548 36.37 23.44 -34.52
C VAL A 548 35.69 22.12 -34.88
N SER A 549 35.84 21.68 -36.13
CA SER A 549 35.23 20.43 -36.62
C SER A 549 36.26 19.30 -36.58
N GLN A 550 36.00 18.24 -35.81
CA GLN A 550 36.79 17.00 -35.86
C GLN A 550 35.95 15.84 -36.42
N LYS A 551 36.60 15.01 -37.24
CA LYS A 551 36.02 13.84 -37.90
C LYS A 551 36.18 12.61 -37.02
N VAL A 552 35.08 12.03 -36.57
CA VAL A 552 35.09 10.77 -35.81
C VAL A 552 34.47 9.67 -36.68
N ILE A 553 35.18 8.57 -36.83
CA ILE A 553 34.71 7.37 -37.54
C ILE A 553 34.34 6.34 -36.47
N ALA A 554 33.04 6.12 -36.25
CA ALA A 554 32.55 5.01 -35.43
C ALA A 554 32.58 3.72 -36.28
N ARG A 555 33.26 2.68 -35.79
CA ARG A 555 33.17 1.33 -36.34
C ARG A 555 32.06 0.55 -35.66
#